data_AF-A0A4Q6GT60-F1
#
_entry.id   AF-A0A4Q6GT60-F1
#
_cell.length_a   1.000
_cell.length_b   1.000
_cell.length_c   1.000
_cell.angle_alpha   90.00
_cell.angle_beta   90.00
_cell.angle_gamma   90.00
#
_symmetry.space_group_name_H-M   'P 1'
#
loop_
_entity.id
_entity.type
_entity.pdbx_description
1 polymer ?
#
loop_
_entity_poly.entity_id
_entity_poly.type
_entity_poly.pdbx_seq_one_letter_code
_entity_poly.pdbx_strand_id
1 'polypeptide(L)'
;MPRPLLTIALLLGLHGAALAQVPTPAPAKSSPSLYAVNAAALASAMTYCSTRHGNLLTGSPGQACFVKARQVLARWELKKVSAEVDATCSDPITFNTCLTPEIGKLVYALNAEFVKQAL
;
A
#
# COMPACT_ATOMS: atom_id res chain seq x y z
N MET A 1 -58.29 -2.19 50.90
CA MET A 1 -57.93 -2.80 49.59
C MET A 1 -58.03 -1.72 48.52
N PRO A 2 -57.26 -1.75 47.43
CA PRO A 2 -55.80 -1.77 47.21
C PRO A 2 -55.29 -0.30 47.00
N ARG A 3 -54.02 0.08 46.81
CA ARG A 3 -53.20 -0.19 45.62
C ARG A 3 -51.76 0.34 45.86
N PRO A 4 -50.73 -0.50 45.75
CA PRO A 4 -49.33 -0.12 45.81
C PRO A 4 -48.89 0.35 44.42
N LEU A 5 -48.66 1.65 44.24
CA LEU A 5 -48.25 2.19 42.93
C LEU A 5 -47.12 3.23 43.04
N LEU A 6 -46.37 3.23 44.15
CA LEU A 6 -45.27 4.18 44.36
C LEU A 6 -43.87 3.56 44.31
N THR A 7 -43.74 2.32 43.83
CA THR A 7 -42.48 1.55 43.88
C THR A 7 -42.00 1.03 42.53
N ILE A 8 -42.48 1.57 41.40
CA ILE A 8 -42.05 1.13 40.05
C ILE A 8 -41.34 2.25 39.27
N ALA A 9 -41.38 3.51 39.72
CA ALA A 9 -40.80 4.63 38.97
C ALA A 9 -39.28 4.82 39.16
N LEU A 10 -38.64 4.15 40.13
CA LEU A 10 -37.23 4.42 40.48
C LEU A 10 -36.21 3.48 39.83
N LEU A 11 -36.63 2.46 39.06
CA LEU A 11 -35.74 1.40 38.56
C LEU A 11 -35.34 1.52 37.08
N LEU A 12 -35.77 2.56 36.37
CA LEU A 12 -35.50 2.73 34.93
C LEU A 12 -34.41 3.75 34.58
N GLY A 13 -33.76 4.37 35.57
CA GLY A 13 -32.85 5.50 35.36
C GLY A 13 -31.36 5.21 35.26
N LEU A 14 -30.90 3.95 35.33
CA LEU A 14 -29.46 3.66 35.53
C LEU A 14 -28.82 2.66 34.55
N HIS A 15 -29.34 2.53 33.33
CA HIS A 15 -28.69 1.70 32.29
C HIS A 15 -28.22 2.50 31.07
N GLY A 16 -27.92 3.78 31.26
CA GLY A 16 -27.09 4.54 30.31
C GLY A 16 -25.62 4.19 30.49
N ALA A 17 -25.23 2.94 30.16
CA ALA A 17 -23.83 2.62 29.98
C ALA A 17 -23.32 3.44 28.79
N ALA A 18 -22.77 4.61 29.09
CA ALA A 18 -21.97 5.38 28.16
C ALA A 18 -20.77 4.50 27.81
N LEU A 19 -20.91 3.69 26.76
CA LEU A 19 -19.79 3.09 26.08
C LEU A 19 -18.97 4.25 25.55
N ALA A 20 -17.93 4.63 26.28
CA ALA A 20 -16.88 5.49 25.78
C ALA A 20 -16.37 4.83 24.49
N GLN A 21 -16.80 5.37 23.35
CA GLN A 21 -16.27 4.96 22.06
C GLN A 21 -14.80 5.35 22.07
N VAL A 22 -13.93 4.37 22.31
CA VAL A 22 -12.49 4.52 22.09
C VAL A 22 -12.35 5.03 20.65
N PRO A 23 -11.75 6.21 20.42
CA PRO A 23 -11.56 6.71 19.06
C PRO A 23 -10.81 5.65 18.28
N THR A 24 -11.50 4.99 17.35
CA THR A 24 -10.85 4.09 16.40
C THR A 24 -9.88 4.96 15.60
N PRO A 25 -8.59 4.64 15.54
CA PRO A 25 -7.66 5.38 14.70
C PRO A 25 -8.24 5.48 13.29
N ALA A 26 -8.30 6.69 12.75
CA ALA A 26 -8.69 6.87 11.36
C ALA A 26 -7.82 5.93 10.50
N PRO A 27 -8.40 5.21 9.52
CA PRO A 27 -7.61 4.34 8.67
C PRO A 27 -6.47 5.16 8.09
N ALA A 28 -5.24 4.64 8.22
CA ALA A 28 -4.05 5.30 7.70
C ALA A 28 -4.34 5.64 6.24
N LYS A 29 -4.30 6.94 5.91
CA LYS A 29 -4.54 7.41 4.53
C LYS A 29 -3.61 6.62 3.62
N SER A 30 -4.18 5.99 2.60
CA SER A 30 -3.37 5.27 1.61
C SER A 30 -2.40 6.26 0.96
N SER A 31 -1.13 5.88 0.90
CA SER A 31 -0.07 6.63 0.25
C SER A 31 -0.47 7.02 -1.18
N PRO A 32 -0.56 8.33 -1.53
CA PRO A 32 -0.95 8.77 -2.87
C PRO A 32 -0.04 8.22 -3.98
N SER A 33 1.26 8.04 -3.72
CA SER A 33 2.20 7.46 -4.69
C SER A 33 2.18 5.94 -4.78
N LEU A 34 1.53 5.22 -3.84
CA LEU A 34 1.62 3.76 -3.75
C LEU A 34 1.25 3.05 -5.05
N TYR A 35 0.21 3.51 -5.74
CA TYR A 35 -0.19 2.91 -7.02
C TYR A 35 0.88 3.11 -8.09
N ALA A 36 1.43 4.33 -8.21
CA ALA A 36 2.48 4.65 -9.17
C ALA A 36 3.77 3.86 -8.89
N VAL A 37 4.17 3.74 -7.62
CA VAL A 37 5.33 2.96 -7.17
C VAL A 37 5.18 1.48 -7.52
N ASN A 38 4.02 0.87 -7.21
CA ASN A 38 3.77 -0.52 -7.55
C ASN A 38 3.74 -0.76 -9.06
N ALA A 39 3.05 0.12 -9.81
CA ALA A 39 2.97 0.02 -11.26
C ALA A 39 4.36 0.12 -11.91
N ALA A 40 5.17 1.10 -11.49
CA ALA A 40 6.52 1.27 -12.00
C ALA A 40 7.43 0.08 -11.68
N ALA A 41 7.33 -0.47 -10.47
CA ALA A 41 8.10 -1.63 -10.06
C ALA A 41 7.76 -2.87 -10.90
N LEU A 42 6.47 -3.15 -11.09
CA LEU A 42 6.00 -4.26 -11.93
C LEU A 42 6.38 -4.05 -13.41
N ALA A 43 6.18 -2.85 -13.94
CA ALA A 43 6.57 -2.51 -15.31
C ALA A 43 8.08 -2.71 -15.53
N SER A 44 8.91 -2.28 -14.57
CA SER A 44 10.37 -2.49 -14.62
C SER A 44 10.73 -3.97 -14.68
N ALA A 45 10.13 -4.79 -13.82
CA ALA A 45 10.33 -6.24 -13.81
C ALA A 45 9.88 -6.89 -15.13
N MET A 46 8.72 -6.49 -15.66
CA MET A 46 8.22 -6.99 -16.94
C MET A 46 9.16 -6.63 -18.09
N THR A 47 9.57 -5.36 -18.18
CA THR A 47 10.45 -4.87 -19.25
C THR A 47 11.85 -5.48 -19.17
N TYR A 48 12.42 -5.61 -17.97
CA TYR A 48 13.72 -6.27 -17.79
C TYR A 48 13.67 -7.71 -18.31
N CYS A 49 12.66 -8.48 -17.86
CA CYS A 49 12.52 -9.87 -18.24
C CYS A 49 12.16 -10.06 -19.72
N SER A 50 11.29 -9.20 -20.28
CA SER A 50 10.92 -9.29 -21.69
C SER A 50 12.08 -8.97 -22.62
N THR A 51 12.91 -8.00 -22.24
CA THR A 51 14.09 -7.59 -23.01
C THR A 51 15.14 -8.69 -23.04
N ARG A 52 15.34 -9.39 -21.91
CA ARG A 52 16.39 -10.40 -21.76
C ARG A 52 15.99 -11.78 -22.28
N HIS A 53 14.70 -12.13 -22.19
CA HIS A 53 14.22 -13.50 -22.41
C HIS A 53 13.05 -13.62 -23.40
N GLY A 54 12.61 -12.51 -23.99
CA GLY A 54 11.44 -12.47 -24.87
C GLY A 54 10.10 -12.45 -24.13
N ASN A 55 9.01 -12.64 -24.86
CA ASN A 55 7.65 -12.44 -24.36
C ASN A 55 7.33 -13.23 -23.09
N LEU A 56 6.53 -12.64 -22.18
CA LEU A 56 6.12 -13.22 -20.89
C LEU A 56 4.93 -14.18 -21.05
N LEU A 57 5.02 -15.12 -21.99
CA LEU A 57 4.00 -16.15 -22.18
C LEU A 57 4.08 -17.22 -21.10
N THR A 58 2.97 -17.91 -20.83
CA THR A 58 2.96 -19.05 -19.90
C THR A 58 3.96 -20.12 -20.36
N GLY A 59 4.84 -20.57 -19.46
CA GLY A 59 5.92 -21.52 -19.72
C GLY A 59 7.19 -20.92 -20.33
N SER A 60 7.20 -19.63 -20.66
CA SER A 60 8.36 -19.00 -21.30
C SER A 60 9.50 -18.70 -20.31
N PRO A 61 10.75 -18.58 -20.80
CA PRO A 61 11.85 -18.05 -20.02
C PRO A 61 11.57 -16.65 -19.44
N GLY A 62 10.86 -15.78 -20.19
CA GLY A 62 10.46 -14.45 -19.74
C GLY A 62 9.51 -14.50 -18.54
N GLN A 63 8.54 -15.41 -18.52
CA GLN A 63 7.68 -15.61 -17.36
C GLN A 63 8.47 -16.12 -16.14
N ALA A 64 9.38 -17.07 -16.34
CA ALA A 64 10.21 -17.59 -15.25
C ALA A 64 11.08 -16.49 -14.61
N CYS A 65 11.69 -15.61 -15.44
CA CYS A 65 12.36 -14.40 -14.96
C CYS A 65 11.39 -13.50 -14.18
N PHE A 66 10.20 -13.23 -14.71
CA PHE A 66 9.25 -12.32 -14.06
C PHE A 66 8.77 -12.83 -12.69
N VAL A 67 8.58 -14.14 -12.54
CA VAL A 67 8.27 -14.75 -11.22
C VAL A 67 9.39 -14.50 -10.22
N LYS A 68 10.66 -14.67 -10.62
CA LYS A 68 11.81 -14.37 -9.75
C LYS A 68 11.93 -12.87 -9.46
N ALA A 69 11.72 -12.01 -10.46
CA ALA A 69 11.72 -10.56 -10.28
C ALA A 69 10.66 -10.11 -9.28
N ARG A 70 9.45 -10.70 -9.32
CA ARG A 70 8.41 -10.44 -8.31
C ARG A 70 8.82 -10.83 -6.89
N GLN A 71 9.63 -11.87 -6.71
CA GLN A 71 10.19 -12.22 -5.41
C GLN A 71 11.19 -11.18 -4.92
N VAL A 72 11.97 -10.57 -5.83
CA VAL A 72 12.84 -9.43 -5.50
C VAL A 72 11.98 -8.24 -5.06
N LEU A 73 10.92 -7.91 -5.81
CA LEU A 73 10.00 -6.81 -5.48
C LEU A 73 9.34 -6.99 -4.11
N ALA A 74 8.98 -8.22 -3.74
CA ALA A 74 8.38 -8.51 -2.44
C ALA A 74 9.28 -8.14 -1.25
N ARG A 75 10.60 -8.13 -1.43
CA ARG A 75 11.59 -7.71 -0.40
C ARG A 75 11.93 -6.23 -0.45
N TRP A 76 11.47 -5.50 -1.47
CA TRP A 76 11.82 -4.10 -1.71
C TRP A 76 11.00 -3.11 -0.86
N GLU A 77 10.07 -3.58 -0.02
CA GLU A 77 9.29 -2.74 0.90
C GLU A 77 8.59 -1.56 0.17
N LEU A 78 7.96 -1.81 -0.98
CA LEU A 78 7.40 -0.76 -1.85
C LEU A 78 6.41 0.19 -1.14
N LYS A 79 5.76 -0.26 -0.07
CA LYS A 79 4.91 0.59 0.78
C LYS A 79 5.71 1.62 1.58
N LYS A 80 6.90 1.25 2.05
CA LYS A 80 7.82 2.17 2.73
C LYS A 80 8.37 3.17 1.72
N VAL A 81 8.81 2.69 0.55
CA VAL A 81 9.26 3.55 -0.54
C VAL A 81 8.19 4.57 -0.92
N SER A 82 6.92 4.15 -1.06
CA SER A 82 5.84 5.08 -1.39
C SER A 82 5.59 6.11 -0.28
N ALA A 83 5.71 5.74 1.00
CA ALA A 83 5.62 6.69 2.10
C ALA A 83 6.78 7.72 2.08
N GLU A 84 7.99 7.29 1.73
CA GLU A 84 9.14 8.19 1.56
C GLU A 84 8.97 9.15 0.37
N VAL A 85 8.40 8.65 -0.73
CA VAL A 85 8.04 9.49 -1.89
C VAL A 85 6.95 10.49 -1.52
N ASP A 86 5.91 10.10 -0.78
CA ASP A 86 4.87 11.04 -0.36
C ASP A 86 5.39 12.09 0.62
N ALA A 87 6.32 11.72 1.49
CA ALA A 87 6.97 12.67 2.40
C ALA A 87 7.82 13.68 1.61
N THR A 88 8.49 13.23 0.55
CA THR A 88 9.30 14.06 -0.34
C THR A 88 8.42 14.95 -1.22
N CYS A 89 7.36 14.38 -1.79
CA CYS A 89 6.42 14.99 -2.70
C CYS A 89 5.09 15.26 -1.99
N SER A 90 5.07 16.24 -1.10
CA SER A 90 3.91 16.52 -0.24
C SER A 90 2.97 17.61 -0.77
N ASP A 91 3.43 18.43 -1.71
CA ASP A 91 2.60 19.48 -2.32
C ASP A 91 1.63 18.89 -3.37
N PRO A 92 0.31 18.98 -3.16
CA PRO A 92 -0.67 18.44 -4.09
C PRO A 92 -0.66 19.15 -5.46
N ILE A 93 -0.22 20.42 -5.55
CA ILE A 93 -0.20 21.18 -6.80
C ILE A 93 0.91 20.68 -7.72
N THR A 94 2.10 20.42 -7.15
CA THR A 94 3.28 19.97 -7.89
C THR A 94 3.55 18.46 -7.78
N PHE A 95 2.64 17.71 -7.15
CA PHE A 95 2.80 16.29 -6.81
C PHE A 95 3.31 15.45 -7.97
N ASN A 96 2.64 15.50 -9.13
CA ASN A 96 3.03 14.69 -10.29
C ASN A 96 4.40 15.08 -10.86
N THR A 97 4.75 16.37 -10.82
CA THR A 97 6.06 16.88 -11.26
C THR A 97 7.16 16.39 -10.33
N CYS A 98 6.91 16.34 -9.02
CA CYS A 98 7.84 15.77 -8.04
C CYS A 98 7.90 14.23 -8.11
N LEU A 99 6.77 13.56 -8.28
CA LEU A 99 6.66 12.10 -8.29
C LEU A 99 7.46 11.47 -9.45
N THR A 100 7.42 12.09 -10.64
CA THR A 100 8.04 11.55 -11.85
C THR A 100 9.53 11.22 -11.69
N PRO A 101 10.41 12.14 -11.22
CA PRO A 101 11.81 11.82 -10.98
C PRO A 101 12.03 10.78 -9.88
N GLU A 102 11.19 10.73 -8.83
CA GLU A 102 11.28 9.70 -7.80
C GLU A 102 10.98 8.30 -8.34
N ILE A 103 9.96 8.19 -9.20
CA ILE A 103 9.68 6.95 -9.94
C ILE A 103 10.86 6.57 -10.83
N GLY A 104 11.49 7.52 -11.51
CA GLY A 104 12.69 7.27 -12.32
C GLY A 104 13.86 6.70 -11.51
N LYS A 105 14.12 7.26 -10.32
CA LYS A 105 15.14 6.74 -9.39
C LYS A 105 14.83 5.32 -8.94
N LEU A 106 13.57 5.04 -8.59
CA LEU A 106 13.11 3.70 -8.21
C LEU A 106 13.35 2.69 -9.34
N VAL A 107 12.93 3.01 -10.57
CA VAL A 107 13.11 2.15 -11.74
C VAL A 107 14.59 1.84 -11.99
N TYR A 108 15.46 2.84 -11.89
CA TYR A 108 16.90 2.65 -12.03
C TYR A 108 17.47 1.71 -10.96
N ALA A 109 17.10 1.92 -9.69
CA ALA A 109 17.54 1.09 -8.57
C ALA A 109 17.06 -0.37 -8.71
N LEU A 110 15.82 -0.57 -9.13
CA LEU A 110 15.26 -1.91 -9.36
C LEU A 110 15.96 -2.64 -10.49
N ASN A 111 16.23 -1.98 -11.62
CA ASN A 111 16.98 -2.59 -12.72
C ASN A 111 18.39 -3.00 -12.29
N ALA A 112 19.08 -2.14 -11.52
CA ALA A 112 20.37 -2.49 -10.95
C ALA A 112 20.27 -3.73 -10.04
N GLU A 113 19.20 -3.87 -9.27
CA GLU A 113 18.99 -5.08 -8.46
C GLU A 113 18.74 -6.32 -9.31
N PHE A 114 17.90 -6.24 -10.34
CA PHE A 114 17.64 -7.39 -11.22
C PHE A 114 18.92 -7.90 -11.88
N VAL A 115 19.82 -6.98 -12.25
CA VAL A 115 21.16 -7.32 -12.76
C VAL A 115 22.00 -8.03 -11.70
N LYS A 116 22.05 -7.52 -10.46
CA LYS A 116 22.81 -8.16 -9.35
C LYS A 116 22.31 -9.57 -9.03
N GLN A 117 21.00 -9.77 -9.09
CA GLN A 117 20.35 -11.06 -8.86
C GLN A 117 20.54 -12.04 -10.04
N ALA A 118 21.23 -11.61 -11.11
CA ALA A 118 21.47 -12.38 -12.33
C ALA A 118 20.19 -13.01 -12.89
N LEU A 119 19.09 -12.23 -12.84
CA LEU A 119 17.80 -12.63 -13.41
C LEU A 119 17.88 -12.75 -14.92
#